data_AF-A0A938G9M1-F1
#
_entry.id   AF-A0A938G9M1-F1
#
_cell.length_a   1.000
_cell.length_b   1.000
_cell.length_c   1.000
_cell.angle_alpha   90.00
_cell.angle_beta   90.00
_cell.angle_gamma   90.00
#
_symmetry.space_group_name_H-M   'P 1'
#
loop_
_entity.id
_entity.type
_entity.pdbx_description
1 polymer ?
#
loop_
_entity_poly.entity_id
_entity_poly.type
_entity_poly.pdbx_seq_one_letter_code
_entity_poly.pdbx_strand_id
1 'polypeptide(L)'
;MHDLESWITEWRKTLMAARHVGRDAADELESHLREHVDLLVRSGMTEAEAFQLAVRQLGSPPAIASEFQKLERGTWWPVRAVAGVGVAAALLLAVFLSSRFETGRSSLLLAIHVFTVTLGYLSVFLLGTLGVCFVGQRCVADFTPIRLQSLSRVSFTFGCVATSLTAIGVVLGTVWARLEWGRYWAWDAKETGGLCVVIWLICFLTLHRVRWVTAGSILLLSVLGNIVVSLAWFGGNLLSEVHSYRAPNYAGLLLAVIASNLVVFLVGLAPAGWLRKAGC
;
A
#
# COMPACT_ATOMS: atom_id res chain seq x y z
N MET A 1 6.27 5.10 -52.93
CA MET A 1 6.10 6.11 -51.86
C MET A 1 5.81 5.34 -50.60
N HIS A 2 6.61 5.50 -49.54
CA HIS A 2 6.17 5.06 -48.22
C HIS A 2 5.07 6.03 -47.78
N ASP A 3 3.94 5.47 -47.37
CA ASP A 3 2.80 6.20 -46.81
C ASP A 3 3.02 6.39 -45.30
N LEU A 4 2.47 7.43 -44.69
CA LEU A 4 2.62 7.74 -43.26
C LEU A 4 2.29 6.53 -42.37
N GLU A 5 1.28 5.76 -42.75
CA GLU A 5 0.88 4.52 -42.05
C GLU A 5 1.99 3.48 -41.97
N SER A 6 2.80 3.37 -43.02
CA SER A 6 3.92 2.42 -43.04
C SER A 6 5.03 2.83 -42.07
N TRP A 7 5.28 4.14 -41.90
CA TRP A 7 6.26 4.65 -40.94
C TRP A 7 5.79 4.50 -39.50
N ILE A 8 4.51 4.77 -39.23
CA ILE A 8 3.92 4.57 -37.90
C ILE A 8 3.94 3.09 -37.52
N THR A 9 3.60 2.20 -38.47
CA THR A 9 3.62 0.75 -38.24
C THR A 9 5.02 0.25 -37.88
N GLU A 10 6.06 0.69 -38.61
CA GLU A 10 7.44 0.27 -38.32
C GLU A 10 7.98 0.88 -37.02
N TRP A 11 7.62 2.13 -36.73
CA TRP A 11 7.94 2.77 -35.45
C TRP A 11 7.30 2.02 -34.27
N ARG A 12 6.02 1.66 -34.38
CA ARG A 12 5.30 0.86 -33.37
C ARG A 12 5.93 -0.50 -33.20
N LYS A 13 6.28 -1.18 -34.30
CA LYS A 13 6.96 -2.48 -34.27
C LYS A 13 8.31 -2.40 -33.55
N THR A 14 9.07 -1.33 -33.78
CA THR A 14 10.34 -1.09 -33.09
C THR A 14 10.14 -0.81 -31.60
N LEU A 15 9.12 -0.05 -31.25
CA LEU A 15 8.76 0.23 -29.86
C LEU A 15 8.31 -1.04 -29.12
N MET A 16 7.47 -1.86 -29.76
CA MET A 16 6.97 -3.14 -29.22
C MET A 16 8.03 -4.24 -29.19
N ALA A 17 9.08 -4.15 -30.02
CA ALA A 17 10.23 -5.04 -29.94
C ALA A 17 11.01 -4.83 -28.62
N ALA A 18 10.91 -3.65 -28.01
CA ALA A 18 11.36 -3.46 -26.65
C ALA A 18 10.38 -4.11 -25.68
N ARG A 19 10.85 -5.15 -24.99
CA ARG A 19 10.05 -6.05 -24.12
C ARG A 19 9.28 -5.37 -22.97
N HIS A 20 9.49 -4.07 -22.76
CA HIS A 20 9.12 -3.32 -21.55
C HIS A 20 8.04 -2.25 -21.80
N VAL A 21 7.55 -2.11 -23.04
CA VAL A 21 6.46 -1.19 -23.39
C VAL A 21 5.16 -1.99 -23.51
N GLY A 22 4.18 -1.69 -22.65
CA GLY A 22 2.85 -2.31 -22.69
C GLY A 22 2.02 -1.86 -23.90
N ARG A 23 1.03 -2.66 -24.32
CA ARG A 23 0.17 -2.34 -25.47
C ARG A 23 -0.56 -1.01 -25.30
N ASP A 24 -1.17 -0.79 -24.14
CA ASP A 24 -1.94 0.43 -23.85
C ASP A 24 -1.06 1.69 -23.95
N ALA A 25 0.20 1.61 -23.48
CA ALA A 25 1.16 2.71 -23.58
C ALA A 25 1.63 2.92 -25.03
N ALA A 26 1.79 1.86 -25.81
CA ALA A 26 2.10 1.97 -27.23
C ALA A 26 0.94 2.60 -28.02
N ASP A 27 -0.31 2.28 -27.67
CA ASP A 27 -1.51 2.88 -28.26
C ASP A 27 -1.62 4.38 -27.97
N GLU A 28 -1.37 4.78 -26.72
CA GLU A 28 -1.37 6.19 -26.31
C GLU A 28 -0.24 6.98 -27.00
N LEU A 29 0.97 6.44 -27.05
CA LEU A 29 2.10 7.09 -27.71
C LEU A 29 1.90 7.21 -29.23
N GLU A 30 1.29 6.20 -29.86
CA GLU A 30 0.92 6.27 -31.28
C GLU A 30 -0.13 7.36 -31.52
N SER A 31 -1.16 7.46 -30.66
CA SER A 31 -2.17 8.52 -30.75
C SER A 31 -1.52 9.91 -30.70
N HIS A 32 -0.60 10.14 -29.76
CA HIS A 32 0.12 11.41 -29.64
C HIS A 32 1.06 11.69 -30.82
N LEU A 33 1.70 10.65 -31.36
CA LEU A 33 2.55 10.78 -32.54
C LEU A 33 1.72 11.22 -33.76
N ARG A 34 0.55 10.59 -33.97
CA ARG A 34 -0.38 10.93 -35.05
C ARG A 34 -0.87 12.37 -34.93
N GLU A 35 -1.24 12.80 -33.73
CA GLU A 35 -1.69 14.16 -33.45
C GLU A 35 -0.60 15.20 -33.75
N HIS A 36 0.65 14.95 -33.32
CA HIS A 36 1.76 15.85 -33.62
C HIS A 36 2.09 15.93 -35.11
N VAL A 37 2.03 14.80 -35.83
CA VAL A 37 2.24 14.80 -37.28
C VAL A 37 1.18 15.63 -37.98
N ASP A 38 -0.10 15.45 -37.65
CA ASP A 38 -1.19 16.23 -38.25
C ASP A 38 -1.02 17.74 -38.00
N LEU A 39 -0.62 18.15 -36.78
CA LEU A 39 -0.34 19.55 -36.47
C LEU A 39 0.81 20.13 -37.31
N LEU A 40 1.89 19.37 -37.51
CA LEU A 40 3.04 19.80 -38.30
C LEU A 40 2.73 19.85 -39.80
N VAL A 41 1.93 18.92 -40.32
CA VAL A 41 1.45 18.96 -41.70
C VAL A 41 0.56 20.18 -41.94
N ARG A 42 -0.35 20.49 -40.99
CA ARG A 42 -1.17 21.72 -41.04
C ARG A 42 -0.35 23.00 -41.00
N SER A 43 0.86 22.96 -40.44
CA SER A 43 1.80 24.09 -40.46
C SER A 43 2.55 24.25 -41.79
N GLY A 44 2.31 23.37 -42.77
CA GLY A 44 2.89 23.43 -44.11
C GLY A 44 4.10 22.51 -44.32
N MET A 45 4.41 21.62 -43.37
CA MET A 45 5.49 20.63 -43.53
C MET A 45 5.01 19.44 -44.36
N THR A 46 5.95 18.76 -45.04
CA THR A 46 5.66 17.48 -45.68
C THR A 46 5.46 16.39 -44.62
N GLU A 47 4.65 15.37 -44.92
CA GLU A 47 4.39 14.25 -43.99
C GLU A 47 5.68 13.56 -43.51
N ALA A 48 6.67 13.44 -44.39
CA ALA A 48 7.96 12.83 -44.06
C ALA A 48 8.74 13.66 -43.03
N GLU A 49 8.79 14.98 -43.20
CA GLU A 49 9.48 15.89 -42.28
C GLU A 49 8.74 16.02 -40.96
N ALA A 50 7.41 16.11 -41.02
CA ALA A 50 6.53 16.14 -39.87
C ALA A 50 6.71 14.88 -39.00
N PHE A 51 6.74 13.70 -39.62
CA PHE A 51 6.98 12.44 -38.93
C PHE A 51 8.35 12.40 -38.26
N GLN A 52 9.43 12.75 -38.97
CA GLN A 52 10.77 12.72 -38.38
C GLN A 52 10.92 13.72 -37.23
N LEU A 53 10.32 14.91 -37.34
CA LEU A 53 10.37 15.90 -36.28
C LEU A 53 9.55 15.45 -35.06
N ALA A 54 8.35 14.89 -35.27
CA ALA A 54 7.51 14.36 -34.20
C ALA A 54 8.21 13.22 -33.45
N VAL A 55 8.85 12.27 -34.16
CA VAL A 55 9.62 11.18 -33.53
C VAL A 55 10.83 11.73 -32.76
N ARG A 56 11.52 12.77 -33.26
CA ARG A 56 12.63 13.40 -32.52
C ARG A 56 12.17 14.07 -31.23
N GLN A 57 11.00 14.69 -31.21
CA GLN A 57 10.43 15.34 -30.03
C GLN A 57 9.88 14.34 -29.01
N LEU A 58 9.20 13.29 -29.48
CA LEU A 58 8.68 12.21 -28.63
C LEU A 58 9.82 11.36 -28.02
N GLY A 59 10.94 11.29 -28.72
CA GLY A 59 12.09 10.46 -28.38
C GLY A 59 12.15 9.19 -29.24
N SER A 60 13.36 8.74 -29.54
CA SER A 60 13.54 7.50 -30.32
C SER A 60 12.96 6.28 -29.57
N PRO A 61 12.39 5.27 -30.27
CA PRO A 61 11.89 4.04 -29.65
C PRO A 61 12.82 3.40 -28.61
N PRO A 62 14.15 3.26 -28.83
CA PRO A 62 15.05 2.71 -27.81
C PRO A 62 15.22 3.64 -26.59
N ALA A 63 15.14 4.96 -26.76
CA ALA A 63 15.16 5.90 -25.64
C ALA A 63 13.89 5.79 -24.79
N ILE A 64 12.72 5.76 -25.44
CA ILE A 64 11.42 5.55 -24.78
C ILE A 64 11.43 4.21 -24.03
N ALA A 65 11.87 3.14 -24.69
CA ALA A 65 12.02 1.82 -24.08
C ALA A 65 12.92 1.84 -22.84
N SER A 66 14.03 2.59 -22.86
CA SER A 66 14.93 2.70 -21.72
C SER A 66 14.31 3.47 -20.54
N GLU A 67 13.44 4.45 -20.80
CA GLU A 67 12.67 5.16 -19.76
C GLU A 67 11.56 4.26 -19.19
N PHE A 68 10.87 3.51 -20.03
CA PHE A 68 9.90 2.50 -19.59
C PHE A 68 10.58 1.39 -18.80
N GLN A 69 11.80 0.96 -19.16
CA GLN A 69 12.59 0.02 -18.39
C GLN A 69 12.96 0.54 -16.98
N LYS A 70 13.14 1.86 -16.82
CA LYS A 70 13.31 2.47 -15.48
C LYS A 70 12.02 2.42 -14.66
N LEU A 71 10.86 2.49 -15.32
CA LEU A 71 9.54 2.35 -14.69
C LEU A 71 9.18 0.87 -14.40
N GLU A 72 9.58 -0.05 -15.26
CA GLU A 72 9.35 -1.51 -15.15
C GLU A 72 10.34 -2.21 -14.19
N ARG A 73 11.34 -1.47 -13.69
CA ARG A 73 11.87 -1.70 -12.33
C ARG A 73 10.84 -1.32 -11.24
N GLY A 74 9.56 -1.61 -11.48
CA GLY A 74 8.91 -2.78 -10.91
C GLY A 74 8.78 -2.66 -9.41
N THR A 75 7.54 -2.43 -8.97
CA THR A 75 7.08 -2.42 -7.57
C THR A 75 8.10 -3.06 -6.64
N TRP A 76 8.81 -2.20 -5.90
CA TRP A 76 9.94 -2.51 -5.03
C TRP A 76 9.76 -3.88 -4.38
N TRP A 77 10.71 -4.82 -4.58
CA TRP A 77 10.52 -6.24 -4.23
C TRP A 77 9.95 -6.49 -2.81
N PRO A 78 10.23 -5.68 -1.79
CA PRO A 78 9.60 -5.81 -0.47
C PRO A 78 8.10 -5.51 -0.50
N VAL A 79 7.60 -4.61 -1.35
CA VAL A 79 6.15 -4.44 -1.56
C VAL A 79 5.52 -5.72 -2.10
N ARG A 80 6.17 -6.39 -3.06
CA ARG A 80 5.67 -7.68 -3.60
C ARG A 80 5.73 -8.78 -2.56
N ALA A 81 6.80 -8.83 -1.77
CA ALA A 81 6.95 -9.79 -0.68
C ALA A 81 5.89 -9.55 0.41
N VAL A 82 5.71 -8.30 0.84
CA VAL A 82 4.69 -7.90 1.83
C VAL A 82 3.30 -8.24 1.31
N ALA A 83 2.96 -7.85 0.08
CA ALA A 83 1.66 -8.20 -0.52
C ALA A 83 1.45 -9.72 -0.62
N GLY A 84 2.47 -10.49 -1.05
CA GLY A 84 2.39 -11.94 -1.15
C GLY A 84 2.22 -12.64 0.20
N VAL A 85 3.00 -12.24 1.22
CA VAL A 85 2.87 -12.73 2.59
C VAL A 85 1.49 -12.37 3.17
N GLY A 86 1.01 -11.16 2.91
CA GLY A 86 -0.31 -10.70 3.31
C GLY A 86 -1.44 -11.56 2.75
N VAL A 87 -1.41 -11.85 1.44
CA VAL A 87 -2.41 -12.72 0.80
C VAL A 87 -2.34 -14.14 1.35
N ALA A 88 -1.14 -14.71 1.52
CA ALA A 88 -0.99 -16.06 2.08
C ALA A 88 -1.50 -16.15 3.53
N ALA A 89 -1.16 -15.17 4.38
CA ALA A 89 -1.62 -15.12 5.76
C ALA A 89 -3.15 -14.96 5.85
N ALA A 90 -3.73 -14.10 5.00
CA ALA A 90 -5.18 -13.93 4.89
C ALA A 90 -5.90 -15.23 4.52
N LEU A 91 -5.37 -15.97 3.54
CA LEU A 91 -5.95 -17.23 3.07
C LEU A 91 -5.85 -18.34 4.12
N LEU A 92 -4.67 -18.50 4.75
CA LEU A 92 -4.47 -19.49 5.81
C LEU A 92 -5.37 -19.21 7.02
N LEU A 93 -5.52 -17.94 7.38
CA LEU A 93 -6.41 -17.53 8.44
C LEU A 93 -7.89 -17.76 8.07
N ALA A 94 -8.29 -17.49 6.83
CA ALA A 94 -9.65 -17.76 6.35
C ALA A 94 -10.02 -19.24 6.52
N VAL A 95 -9.11 -20.13 6.09
CA VAL A 95 -9.27 -21.59 6.19
C VAL A 95 -9.30 -22.04 7.64
N PHE A 96 -8.38 -21.54 8.47
CA PHE A 96 -8.34 -21.86 9.89
C PHE A 96 -9.62 -21.43 10.61
N LEU A 97 -10.08 -20.20 10.42
CA LEU A 97 -11.31 -19.70 11.04
C LEU A 97 -12.53 -20.49 10.56
N SER A 98 -12.64 -20.76 9.25
CA SER A 98 -13.74 -21.57 8.71
C SER A 98 -13.79 -22.99 9.29
N SER A 99 -12.65 -23.55 9.69
CA SER A 99 -12.59 -24.89 10.30
C SER A 99 -13.01 -24.92 11.78
N ARG A 100 -13.20 -23.76 12.43
CA ARG A 100 -13.46 -23.62 13.86
C ARG A 100 -14.91 -23.28 14.24
N PHE A 101 -15.77 -22.94 13.29
CA PHE A 101 -17.15 -22.56 13.57
C PHE A 101 -18.14 -23.67 13.21
N GLU A 102 -19.00 -24.03 14.16
CA GLU A 102 -20.15 -24.90 13.92
C GLU A 102 -21.25 -24.18 13.14
N THR A 103 -22.04 -24.91 12.37
CA THR A 103 -23.16 -24.41 11.56
C THR A 103 -24.31 -23.86 12.42
N GLY A 104 -24.28 -22.55 12.68
CA GLY A 104 -25.33 -21.77 13.35
C GLY A 104 -25.32 -20.32 12.85
N ARG A 105 -26.44 -19.60 12.94
CA ARG A 105 -26.55 -18.22 12.41
C ARG A 105 -25.70 -17.21 13.19
N SER A 106 -25.66 -17.31 14.52
CA SER A 106 -24.85 -16.44 15.38
C SER A 106 -23.35 -16.75 15.26
N SER A 107 -22.98 -18.03 15.14
CA SER A 107 -21.60 -18.46 14.92
C SER A 107 -21.07 -18.05 13.55
N LEU A 108 -21.90 -18.07 12.50
CA LEU A 108 -21.53 -17.58 11.17
C LEU A 108 -21.31 -16.07 11.15
N LEU A 109 -22.17 -15.29 11.81
CA LEU A 109 -21.98 -13.85 11.92
C LEU A 109 -20.69 -13.51 12.69
N LEU A 110 -20.41 -14.24 13.77
CA LEU A 110 -19.14 -14.13 14.50
C LEU A 110 -17.95 -14.47 13.62
N ALA A 111 -18.04 -15.53 12.82
CA ALA A 111 -16.99 -15.93 11.89
C ALA A 111 -16.69 -14.82 10.86
N ILE A 112 -17.73 -14.28 10.22
CA ILE A 112 -17.59 -13.20 9.23
C ILE A 112 -17.04 -11.93 9.90
N HIS A 113 -17.54 -11.58 11.10
CA HIS A 113 -17.02 -10.46 11.88
C HIS A 113 -15.52 -10.60 12.14
N VAL A 114 -15.09 -11.71 12.76
CA VAL A 114 -13.69 -11.97 13.12
C VAL A 114 -12.83 -11.98 11.86
N PHE A 115 -13.28 -12.66 10.80
CA PHE A 115 -12.56 -12.70 9.53
C PHE A 115 -12.35 -11.30 8.94
N THR A 116 -13.42 -10.50 8.87
CA THR A 116 -13.37 -9.15 8.28
C THR A 116 -12.46 -8.22 9.09
N VAL A 117 -12.59 -8.20 10.42
CA VAL A 117 -11.71 -7.40 11.30
C VAL A 117 -10.25 -7.84 11.14
N THR A 118 -10.01 -9.14 11.04
CA THR A 118 -8.62 -9.62 10.93
C THR A 118 -7.99 -9.26 9.59
N LEU A 119 -8.72 -9.32 8.48
CA LEU A 119 -8.22 -8.82 7.20
C LEU A 119 -7.94 -7.31 7.23
N GLY A 120 -8.80 -6.54 7.91
CA GLY A 120 -8.56 -5.11 8.15
C GLY A 120 -7.25 -4.88 8.89
N TYR A 121 -7.05 -5.60 10.00
CA TYR A 121 -5.85 -5.47 10.84
C TYR A 121 -4.58 -5.96 10.14
N LEU A 122 -4.68 -7.05 9.38
CA LEU A 122 -3.59 -7.52 8.54
C LEU A 122 -3.18 -6.45 7.52
N SER A 123 -4.15 -5.78 6.90
CA SER A 123 -3.87 -4.68 5.97
C SER A 123 -3.11 -3.53 6.66
N VAL A 124 -3.42 -3.23 7.93
CA VAL A 124 -2.63 -2.26 8.73
C VAL A 124 -1.22 -2.78 8.99
N PHE A 125 -1.03 -4.04 9.34
CA PHE A 125 0.30 -4.62 9.53
C PHE A 125 1.15 -4.59 8.27
N LEU A 126 0.56 -4.86 7.10
CA LEU A 126 1.25 -4.73 5.81
C LEU A 126 1.64 -3.28 5.54
N LEU A 127 0.73 -2.35 5.78
CA LEU A 127 0.96 -0.91 5.68
C LEU A 127 2.07 -0.41 6.62
N GLY A 128 2.11 -0.89 7.87
CA GLY A 128 3.19 -0.57 8.80
C GLY A 128 4.51 -1.24 8.43
N THR A 129 4.46 -2.47 7.89
CA THR A 129 5.65 -3.15 7.37
C THR A 129 6.28 -2.37 6.23
N LEU A 130 5.48 -1.78 5.33
CA LEU A 130 5.98 -0.86 4.29
C LEU A 130 6.69 0.36 4.91
N GLY A 131 6.19 0.89 6.02
CA GLY A 131 6.82 1.97 6.78
C GLY A 131 8.17 1.57 7.39
N VAL A 132 8.23 0.39 8.02
CA VAL A 132 9.48 -0.17 8.59
C VAL A 132 10.54 -0.34 7.49
N CYS A 133 10.10 -0.93 6.39
CA CYS A 133 10.85 -1.10 5.16
C CYS A 133 11.42 0.23 4.61
N PHE A 134 10.59 1.27 4.58
CA PHE A 134 10.99 2.62 4.18
C PHE A 134 12.08 3.18 5.10
N VAL A 135 11.91 3.08 6.43
CA VAL A 135 12.92 3.53 7.41
C VAL A 135 14.23 2.76 7.25
N GLY A 136 14.16 1.43 7.11
CA GLY A 136 15.34 0.57 6.93
C GLY A 136 16.15 0.95 5.70
N GLN A 137 15.48 1.20 4.55
CA GLN A 137 16.19 1.65 3.35
C GLN A 137 16.78 3.06 3.53
N ARG A 138 16.05 3.99 4.17
CA ARG A 138 16.50 5.37 4.42
C ARG A 138 17.77 5.44 5.27
N CYS A 139 18.02 4.43 6.10
CA CYS A 139 19.26 4.31 6.86
C CYS A 139 20.50 4.11 5.96
N VAL A 140 20.32 3.51 4.78
CA VAL A 140 21.40 3.14 3.85
C VAL A 140 21.47 4.07 2.64
N ALA A 141 20.33 4.45 2.07
CA ALA A 141 20.23 5.27 0.88
C ALA A 141 18.89 6.04 0.80
N ASP A 142 18.94 7.22 0.18
CA ASP A 142 17.74 8.02 -0.04
C ASP A 142 16.84 7.45 -1.14
N PHE A 143 15.55 7.75 -1.01
CA PHE A 143 14.55 7.45 -2.03
C PHE A 143 14.53 8.53 -3.10
N THR A 144 14.38 8.12 -4.36
CA THR A 144 13.99 9.06 -5.42
C THR A 144 12.57 9.57 -5.16
N PRO A 145 12.25 10.83 -5.51
CA PRO A 145 10.92 11.41 -5.24
C PRO A 145 9.78 10.60 -5.88
N ILE A 146 10.02 10.06 -7.07
CA ILE A 146 9.07 9.19 -7.80
C ILE A 146 8.76 7.92 -6.99
N ARG A 147 9.79 7.25 -6.45
CA ARG A 147 9.61 6.01 -5.69
C ARG A 147 8.88 6.26 -4.38
N LEU A 148 9.18 7.37 -3.71
CA LEU A 148 8.52 7.76 -2.47
C LEU A 148 7.03 8.04 -2.69
N GLN A 149 6.68 8.73 -3.77
CA GLN A 149 5.28 8.97 -4.13
C GLN A 149 4.54 7.67 -4.49
N SER A 150 5.19 6.74 -5.20
CA SER A 150 4.60 5.43 -5.49
C SER A 150 4.33 4.62 -4.22
N LEU A 151 5.26 4.59 -3.26
CA LEU A 151 5.04 3.94 -1.96
C LEU A 151 3.91 4.60 -1.16
N SER A 152 3.81 5.93 -1.20
CA SER A 152 2.72 6.66 -0.56
C SER A 152 1.36 6.36 -1.21
N ARG A 153 1.28 6.23 -2.53
CA ARG A 153 0.05 5.80 -3.23
C ARG A 153 -0.37 4.39 -2.82
N VAL A 154 0.58 3.45 -2.80
CA VAL A 154 0.32 2.07 -2.35
C VAL A 154 -0.17 2.07 -0.89
N SER A 155 0.44 2.89 -0.03
CA SER A 155 0.04 3.05 1.36
C SER A 155 -1.39 3.60 1.50
N PHE A 156 -1.80 4.51 0.62
CA PHE A 156 -3.18 4.99 0.55
C PHE A 156 -4.16 3.86 0.22
N THR A 157 -3.85 3.04 -0.79
CA THR A 157 -4.68 1.89 -1.17
C THR A 157 -4.85 0.91 -0.01
N PHE A 158 -3.75 0.52 0.66
CA PHE A 158 -3.83 -0.33 1.85
C PHE A 158 -4.61 0.33 3.00
N GLY A 159 -4.43 1.65 3.20
CA GLY A 159 -5.18 2.42 4.18
C GLY A 159 -6.69 2.38 3.91
N CYS A 160 -7.13 2.55 2.66
CA CYS A 160 -8.53 2.45 2.28
C CYS A 160 -9.10 1.05 2.55
N VAL A 161 -8.39 -0.01 2.10
CA VAL A 161 -8.79 -1.40 2.33
C VAL A 161 -8.91 -1.70 3.83
N ALA A 162 -7.88 -1.32 4.61
CA ALA A 162 -7.86 -1.50 6.06
C ALA A 162 -9.04 -0.78 6.73
N THR A 163 -9.32 0.46 6.32
CA THR A 163 -10.42 1.27 6.89
C THR A 163 -11.76 0.64 6.60
N SER A 164 -12.02 0.28 5.34
CA SER A 164 -13.30 -0.32 4.94
C SER A 164 -13.55 -1.65 5.65
N LEU A 165 -12.57 -2.56 5.65
CA LEU A 165 -12.70 -3.86 6.30
C LEU A 165 -12.85 -3.73 7.82
N THR A 166 -12.05 -2.88 8.46
CA THR A 166 -12.15 -2.69 9.91
C THR A 166 -13.49 -2.06 10.29
N ALA A 167 -13.96 -1.04 9.55
CA ALA A 167 -15.25 -0.41 9.83
C ALA A 167 -16.41 -1.39 9.64
N ILE A 168 -16.43 -2.16 8.54
CA ILE A 168 -17.44 -3.21 8.32
C ILE A 168 -17.36 -4.25 9.44
N GLY A 169 -16.15 -4.67 9.80
CA GLY A 169 -15.90 -5.57 10.91
C GLY A 169 -16.50 -5.07 12.22
N VAL A 170 -16.24 -3.83 12.62
CA VAL A 170 -16.80 -3.23 13.84
C VAL A 170 -18.33 -3.23 13.81
N VAL A 171 -18.95 -2.85 12.68
CA VAL A 171 -20.41 -2.88 12.53
C VAL A 171 -20.97 -4.29 12.64
N LEU A 172 -20.34 -5.28 12.00
CA LEU A 172 -20.75 -6.68 12.14
C LEU A 172 -20.64 -7.17 13.59
N GLY A 173 -19.65 -6.66 14.33
CA GLY A 173 -19.45 -6.94 15.75
C GLY A 173 -20.60 -6.42 16.60
N THR A 174 -21.07 -5.19 16.33
CA THR A 174 -22.21 -4.61 17.08
C THR A 174 -23.52 -5.35 16.82
N VAL A 175 -23.73 -5.82 15.58
CA VAL A 175 -24.89 -6.67 15.23
C VAL A 175 -24.80 -8.02 15.94
N TRP A 176 -23.62 -8.65 15.98
CA TRP A 176 -23.42 -9.90 16.70
C TRP A 176 -23.64 -9.73 18.21
N ALA A 177 -23.08 -8.67 18.82
CA ALA A 177 -23.27 -8.37 20.24
C ALA A 177 -24.75 -8.19 20.60
N ARG A 178 -25.55 -7.60 19.70
CA ARG A 178 -27.00 -7.47 19.90
C ARG A 178 -27.70 -8.82 19.93
N LEU A 179 -27.29 -9.77 19.09
CA LEU A 179 -27.88 -11.10 19.03
C LEU A 179 -27.50 -11.97 20.23
N GLU A 180 -26.26 -11.86 20.71
CA GLU A 180 -25.73 -12.74 21.76
C GLU A 180 -25.94 -12.16 23.18
N TRP A 181 -25.73 -10.86 23.35
CA TRP A 181 -25.72 -10.18 24.65
C TRP A 181 -26.89 -9.20 24.83
N GLY A 182 -27.76 -9.05 23.82
CA GLY A 182 -28.93 -8.15 23.88
C GLY A 182 -28.63 -6.66 23.75
N ARG A 183 -27.36 -6.26 23.54
CA ARG A 183 -26.92 -4.85 23.43
C ARG A 183 -25.94 -4.66 22.27
N TYR A 184 -25.95 -3.47 21.66
CA TYR A 184 -25.07 -3.16 20.52
C TYR A 184 -23.63 -2.83 20.91
N TRP A 185 -23.42 -2.27 22.10
CA TRP A 185 -22.12 -1.78 22.55
C TRP A 185 -22.10 -1.70 24.07
N ALA A 186 -20.93 -1.92 24.66
CA ALA A 186 -20.67 -1.94 26.09
C ALA A 186 -19.39 -1.22 26.52
N TRP A 187 -18.63 -0.63 25.57
CA TRP A 187 -17.33 0.00 25.84
C TRP A 187 -16.32 -0.94 26.49
N ASP A 188 -16.39 -2.23 26.18
CA ASP A 188 -15.35 -3.15 26.61
C ASP A 188 -14.03 -2.88 25.88
N ALA A 189 -12.94 -3.49 26.34
CA ALA A 189 -11.62 -3.22 25.80
C ALA A 189 -11.47 -3.66 24.33
N LYS A 190 -12.23 -4.65 23.85
CA LYS A 190 -12.19 -5.13 22.46
C LYS A 190 -12.96 -4.18 21.56
N GLU A 191 -14.16 -3.79 21.97
CA GLU A 191 -14.98 -2.80 21.30
C GLU A 191 -14.25 -1.45 21.18
N THR A 192 -13.71 -0.95 22.30
CA THR A 192 -12.95 0.30 22.34
C THR A 192 -11.68 0.22 21.50
N GLY A 193 -10.95 -0.90 21.55
CA GLY A 193 -9.79 -1.14 20.70
C GLY A 193 -10.12 -1.08 19.20
N GLY A 194 -11.22 -1.74 18.79
CA GLY A 194 -11.72 -1.68 17.42
C GLY A 194 -12.03 -0.25 16.96
N LEU A 195 -12.69 0.54 17.81
CA LEU A 195 -12.98 1.94 17.55
C LEU A 195 -11.70 2.79 17.40
N CYS A 196 -10.70 2.60 18.27
CA CYS A 196 -9.42 3.29 18.19
C CYS A 196 -8.69 3.01 16.86
N VAL A 197 -8.76 1.78 16.34
CA VAL A 197 -8.17 1.44 15.04
C VAL A 197 -8.90 2.18 13.90
N VAL A 198 -10.23 2.23 13.93
CA VAL A 198 -11.02 2.95 12.92
C VAL A 198 -10.67 4.46 12.94
N ILE A 199 -10.63 5.07 14.12
CA ILE A 199 -10.27 6.49 14.28
C ILE A 199 -8.85 6.74 13.75
N TRP A 200 -7.90 5.90 14.13
CA TRP A 200 -6.52 5.98 13.64
C TRP A 200 -6.46 5.94 12.12
N LEU A 201 -7.18 5.01 11.49
CA LEU A 201 -7.21 4.84 10.05
C LEU A 201 -7.86 6.03 9.32
N ILE A 202 -8.94 6.57 9.87
CA ILE A 202 -9.54 7.81 9.36
C ILE A 202 -8.54 8.96 9.45
N CYS A 203 -7.88 9.15 10.60
CA CYS A 203 -6.85 10.17 10.75
C CYS A 203 -5.69 9.98 9.76
N PHE A 204 -5.23 8.74 9.56
CA PHE A 204 -4.19 8.40 8.60
C PHE A 204 -4.59 8.80 7.17
N LEU A 205 -5.81 8.44 6.73
CA LEU A 205 -6.33 8.79 5.41
C LEU A 205 -6.55 10.29 5.24
N THR A 206 -7.04 10.98 6.27
CA THR A 206 -7.19 12.43 6.26
C THR A 206 -5.82 13.10 6.10
N LEU A 207 -4.83 12.70 6.91
CA LEU A 207 -3.46 13.23 6.83
C LEU A 207 -2.81 12.96 5.47
N HIS A 208 -3.11 11.83 4.84
CA HIS A 208 -2.64 11.53 3.48
C HIS A 208 -3.09 12.57 2.45
N ARG A 209 -4.30 13.11 2.61
CA ARG A 209 -4.87 14.13 1.71
C ARG A 209 -4.41 15.56 2.03
N VAL A 210 -3.75 15.78 3.16
CA VAL A 210 -3.26 17.12 3.56
C VAL A 210 -2.00 17.48 2.76
N ARG A 211 -2.05 18.60 2.03
CA ARG A 211 -0.95 19.06 1.14
C ARG A 211 0.40 19.26 1.83
N TRP A 212 0.40 19.57 3.12
CA TRP A 212 1.62 19.83 3.90
C TRP A 212 2.27 18.55 4.46
N VAL A 213 1.59 17.41 4.39
CA VAL A 213 2.12 16.14 4.88
C VAL A 213 2.90 15.46 3.75
N THR A 214 4.19 15.21 3.99
CA THR A 214 5.04 14.60 2.98
C THR A 214 4.78 13.09 2.85
N ALA A 215 5.10 12.52 1.69
CA ALA A 215 5.02 11.08 1.47
C ALA A 215 5.88 10.27 2.47
N GLY A 216 7.02 10.82 2.90
CA GLY A 216 7.84 10.20 3.95
C GLY A 216 7.16 10.22 5.32
N SER A 217 6.48 11.33 5.67
CA SER A 217 5.71 11.43 6.91
C SER A 217 4.56 10.42 6.97
N ILE A 218 3.89 10.17 5.84
CA ILE A 218 2.84 9.14 5.74
C ILE A 218 3.41 7.74 5.98
N LEU A 219 4.53 7.40 5.34
CA LEU A 219 5.18 6.09 5.52
C LEU A 219 5.72 5.92 6.95
N LEU A 220 6.13 7.01 7.60
CA LEU A 220 6.54 6.96 8.99
C LEU A 220 5.34 6.79 9.92
N LEU A 221 4.24 7.52 9.67
CA LEU A 221 3.00 7.39 10.41
C LEU A 221 2.43 5.97 10.31
N SER A 222 2.59 5.31 9.17
CA SER A 222 2.10 3.96 8.94
C SER A 222 2.66 2.93 9.94
N VAL A 223 3.89 3.13 10.43
CA VAL A 223 4.53 2.28 11.46
C VAL A 223 3.75 2.30 12.77
N LEU A 224 3.21 3.46 13.16
CA LEU A 224 2.41 3.58 14.39
C LEU A 224 1.09 2.80 14.31
N GLY A 225 0.58 2.52 13.11
CA GLY A 225 -0.59 1.67 12.91
C GLY A 225 -0.40 0.26 13.47
N ASN A 226 0.81 -0.29 13.39
CA ASN A 226 1.14 -1.60 13.97
C ASN A 226 0.94 -1.60 15.50
N ILE A 227 1.30 -0.51 16.16
CA ILE A 227 1.15 -0.35 17.62
C ILE A 227 -0.33 -0.27 17.98
N VAL A 228 -1.10 0.57 17.28
CA VAL A 228 -2.54 0.74 17.53
C VAL A 228 -3.28 -0.59 17.39
N VAL A 229 -3.01 -1.35 16.32
CA VAL A 229 -3.64 -2.65 16.09
C VAL A 229 -3.19 -3.70 17.12
N SER A 230 -1.90 -3.72 17.48
CA SER A 230 -1.40 -4.66 18.50
C SER A 230 -2.06 -4.41 19.87
N LEU A 231 -2.24 -3.14 20.25
CA LEU A 231 -2.94 -2.77 21.48
C LEU A 231 -4.43 -3.08 21.40
N ALA A 232 -5.09 -2.85 20.27
CA ALA A 232 -6.50 -3.19 20.08
C ALA A 232 -6.77 -4.70 20.20
N TRP A 233 -5.86 -5.53 19.69
CA TRP A 233 -6.02 -6.99 19.69
C TRP A 233 -5.64 -7.63 21.04
N PHE A 234 -4.50 -7.23 21.61
CA PHE A 234 -3.92 -7.89 22.79
C PHE A 234 -4.04 -7.06 24.08
N GLY A 235 -4.16 -5.74 23.99
CA GLY A 235 -4.09 -4.83 25.15
C GLY A 235 -5.22 -5.01 26.15
N GLY A 236 -6.45 -5.25 25.66
CA GLY A 236 -7.60 -5.48 26.55
C GLY A 236 -7.45 -6.71 27.45
N ASN A 237 -6.92 -7.80 26.89
CA ASN A 237 -6.67 -9.03 27.65
C ASN A 237 -5.46 -8.88 28.59
N LEU A 238 -4.43 -8.13 28.16
CA LEU A 238 -3.29 -7.83 29.04
C LEU A 238 -3.75 -7.06 30.29
N LEU A 239 -4.59 -6.04 30.12
CA LEU A 239 -5.09 -5.24 31.24
C LEU A 239 -5.89 -6.10 32.22
N SER A 240 -6.81 -6.96 31.74
CA SER A 240 -7.58 -7.83 32.64
C SER A 240 -6.70 -8.85 33.36
N GLU A 241 -5.70 -9.42 32.68
CA GLU A 241 -4.81 -10.43 33.28
C GLU A 241 -3.85 -9.83 34.33
N VAL A 242 -3.34 -8.61 34.11
CA VAL A 242 -2.48 -7.92 35.10
C VAL A 242 -3.27 -7.60 36.38
N HIS A 243 -4.55 -7.24 36.27
CA HIS A 243 -5.43 -7.08 37.45
C HIS A 243 -5.67 -8.41 38.18
N SER A 244 -5.59 -9.54 37.47
CA SER A 244 -5.60 -10.88 38.07
C SER A 244 -4.24 -11.34 38.62
N TYR A 245 -3.23 -10.46 38.66
CA TYR A 245 -1.84 -10.75 39.05
C TYR A 245 -1.20 -11.90 38.25
N ARG A 246 -1.64 -12.07 36.99
CA ARG A 246 -1.10 -13.07 36.07
C ARG A 246 -0.46 -12.36 34.89
N ALA A 247 0.83 -12.58 34.67
CA ALA A 247 1.48 -12.11 33.45
C ALA A 247 1.16 -13.08 32.30
N PRO A 248 0.52 -12.63 31.21
CA PRO A 248 0.30 -13.48 30.05
C PRO A 248 1.63 -13.88 29.41
N ASN A 249 1.70 -15.09 28.88
CA ASN A 249 2.85 -15.59 28.11
C ASN A 249 3.17 -14.73 26.87
N TYR A 250 2.19 -13.98 26.34
CA TYR A 250 2.37 -13.08 25.19
C TYR A 250 2.79 -11.64 25.56
N ALA A 251 2.81 -11.27 26.85
CA ALA A 251 3.06 -9.88 27.26
C ALA A 251 4.45 -9.37 26.84
N GLY A 252 5.49 -10.20 27.01
CA GLY A 252 6.85 -9.85 26.59
C GLY A 252 6.96 -9.63 25.08
N LEU A 253 6.30 -10.48 24.28
CA LEU A 253 6.27 -10.34 22.83
C LEU A 253 5.55 -9.05 22.41
N LEU A 254 4.39 -8.74 23.02
CA LEU A 254 3.65 -7.51 22.74
C LEU A 254 4.50 -6.26 23.03
N LEU A 255 5.16 -6.23 24.19
CA LEU A 255 6.06 -5.12 24.55
C LEU A 255 7.24 -5.02 23.58
N ALA A 256 7.82 -6.13 23.14
CA ALA A 256 8.88 -6.14 22.14
C ALA A 256 8.41 -5.61 20.77
N VAL A 257 7.19 -5.94 20.34
CA VAL A 257 6.58 -5.41 19.11
C VAL A 257 6.35 -3.90 19.21
N ILE A 258 5.81 -3.42 20.34
CA ILE A 258 5.60 -1.99 20.57
C ILE A 258 6.95 -1.25 20.58
N ALA A 259 7.91 -1.74 21.39
CA ALA A 259 9.23 -1.12 21.51
C ALA A 259 9.97 -1.08 20.18
N SER A 260 9.95 -2.17 19.40
CA SER A 260 10.61 -2.20 18.09
C SER A 260 9.99 -1.22 17.09
N ASN A 261 8.65 -1.13 17.01
CA ASN A 261 7.99 -0.14 16.14
C ASN A 261 8.25 1.30 16.60
N LEU A 262 8.31 1.56 17.91
CA LEU A 262 8.69 2.87 18.45
C LEU A 262 10.13 3.23 18.09
N VAL A 263 11.08 2.29 18.24
CA VAL A 263 12.48 2.50 17.83
C VAL A 263 12.57 2.81 16.35
N VAL A 264 11.87 2.04 15.50
CA VAL A 264 11.82 2.31 14.05
C VAL A 264 11.23 3.70 13.76
N PHE A 265 10.15 4.09 14.44
CA PHE A 265 9.55 5.41 14.27
C PHE A 265 10.54 6.52 14.65
N LEU A 266 11.23 6.39 15.80
CA LEU A 266 12.23 7.36 16.25
C LEU A 266 13.43 7.44 15.30
N VAL A 267 13.92 6.32 14.80
CA VAL A 267 14.98 6.28 13.77
C VAL A 267 14.52 6.96 12.49
N GLY A 268 13.26 6.78 12.09
CA GLY A 268 12.70 7.42 10.90
C GLY A 268 12.58 8.95 10.99
N LEU A 269 12.58 9.54 12.19
CA LEU A 269 12.65 10.98 12.39
C LEU A 269 14.05 11.56 12.14
N ALA A 270 15.09 10.72 12.14
CA ALA A 270 16.46 11.16 11.93
C ALA A 270 16.71 11.63 10.48
N PRO A 271 17.74 12.47 10.25
CA PRO A 271 18.16 12.87 8.91
C PRO A 271 18.60 11.65 8.09
N ALA A 272 18.32 11.67 6.78
CA ALA A 272 18.71 10.58 5.89
C ALA A 272 20.23 10.36 5.82
N GLY A 273 20.64 9.11 5.62
CA GLY A 273 22.05 8.76 5.34
C GLY A 273 23.01 8.94 6.52
N TRP A 274 22.52 9.10 7.75
CA TRP A 274 23.37 9.32 8.92
C TRP A 274 24.36 8.17 9.19
N LEU A 275 23.98 6.91 8.96
CA LEU A 275 24.91 5.77 9.08
C LEU A 275 26.06 5.83 8.06
N ARG A 276 25.85 6.46 6.91
CA ARG A 276 26.90 6.65 5.91
C ARG A 276 27.92 7.73 6.32
N LYS A 277 27.50 8.69 7.16
CA LYS A 277 28.37 9.74 7.71
C LYS A 277 29.19 9.26 8.92
N ALA A 278 28.73 8.23 9.63
CA ALA A 278 29.42 7.68 10.80
C ALA A 278 30.53 6.67 10.45
N GLY A 279 30.63 6.26 9.18
CA GLY A 279 31.64 5.31 8.67
C GLY A 279 32.78 5.93 7.87
N CYS A 280 32.92 7.27 7.89
CA CYS A 280 34.07 7.99 7.35
C CYS A 280 34.91 8.59 8.48
#